data_AF-A0A7K0G476-F1
#
_entry.id   AF-A0A7K0G476-F1
#
_cell.length_a   1.000
_cell.length_b   1.000
_cell.length_c   1.000
_cell.angle_alpha   90.00
_cell.angle_beta   90.00
_cell.angle_gamma   90.00
#
_symmetry.space_group_name_H-M   'P 1'
#
loop_
_entity.id
_entity.type
_entity.pdbx_description
1 polymer ?
#
loop_
_entity_poly.entity_id
_entity_poly.type
_entity_poly.pdbx_seq_one_letter_code
_entity_poly.pdbx_strand_id
1 'polypeptide(L)'
;MKAIAYNIQAAEKEWLVLANYKKHDITIIANSLTIDTLSFAAGKEALLVFNQDDLNAEMIAGLKAIGIRYIATSSSETNHLDLLAAGHAGMKVANVPLLDVNQDPKSRMEQVIKNLDQWSSGKCVGKACCCQNNCGVAKALK
;
A
#
# COMPACT_ATOMS: atom_id res chain seq x y z
N MET A 1 1.18 4.18 -12.15
CA MET A 1 -0.07 4.40 -11.37
C MET A 1 0.06 5.61 -10.45
N LYS A 2 -1.05 6.13 -9.94
CA LYS A 2 -1.06 7.24 -8.95
C LYS A 2 -1.21 6.70 -7.53
N ALA A 3 -0.29 7.05 -6.64
CA ALA A 3 -0.28 6.62 -5.26
C ALA A 3 -0.11 7.79 -4.29
N ILE A 4 -0.47 7.58 -3.03
CA ILE A 4 -0.29 8.56 -1.96
C ILE A 4 0.29 7.89 -0.72
N ALA A 5 1.28 8.52 -0.11
CA ALA A 5 1.93 8.11 1.12
C ALA A 5 1.70 9.15 2.21
N TYR A 6 1.29 8.71 3.40
CA TYR A 6 1.11 9.56 4.57
C TYR A 6 2.18 9.24 5.61
N ASN A 7 2.47 10.23 6.47
CA ASN A 7 3.31 10.08 7.65
C ASN A 7 4.70 9.46 7.39
N ILE A 8 5.29 9.73 6.23
CA ILE A 8 6.59 9.14 5.86
C ILE A 8 7.75 9.95 6.45
N GLN A 9 8.70 9.27 7.08
CA GLN A 9 9.91 9.91 7.59
C GLN A 9 10.85 10.33 6.45
N ALA A 10 11.70 11.34 6.68
CA ALA A 10 12.61 11.87 5.68
C ALA A 10 13.54 10.78 5.08
N ALA A 11 14.08 9.91 5.92
CA ALA A 11 14.94 8.81 5.49
C ALA A 11 14.20 7.80 4.59
N GLU A 12 12.97 7.40 4.96
CA GLU A 12 12.16 6.48 4.17
C GLU A 12 11.72 7.09 2.83
N LYS A 13 11.44 8.40 2.84
CA LYS A 13 11.11 9.15 1.62
C LYS A 13 12.23 9.10 0.61
N GLU A 14 13.49 9.27 1.03
CA GLU A 14 14.64 9.20 0.11
C GLU A 14 14.69 7.83 -0.56
N TRP A 15 14.59 6.75 0.21
CA TRP A 15 14.58 5.38 -0.32
C TRP A 15 13.38 5.10 -1.23
N LEU A 16 12.19 5.60 -0.88
CA LEU A 16 10.99 5.44 -1.70
C LEU A 16 11.14 6.14 -3.06
N VAL A 17 11.68 7.36 -3.06
CA VAL A 17 11.92 8.13 -4.31
C VAL A 17 12.97 7.43 -5.17
N LEU A 18 14.06 6.92 -4.55
CA LEU A 18 15.10 6.15 -5.23
C LEU A 18 14.56 4.87 -5.85
N ALA A 19 13.78 4.09 -5.09
CA ALA A 19 13.16 2.85 -5.55
C ALA A 19 12.12 3.09 -6.66
N ASN A 20 11.34 4.17 -6.57
CA ASN A 20 10.31 4.50 -7.54
C ASN A 20 10.91 4.89 -8.90
N TYR A 21 12.05 5.57 -8.92
CA TYR A 21 12.73 6.01 -10.14
C TYR A 21 11.80 6.73 -11.14
N LYS A 22 10.86 7.54 -10.62
CA LYS A 22 9.80 8.25 -11.37
C LYS A 22 8.84 7.35 -12.19
N LYS A 23 8.73 6.06 -11.86
CA LYS A 23 7.78 5.13 -12.53
C LYS A 23 6.33 5.40 -12.15
N HIS A 24 6.06 5.68 -10.87
CA HIS A 24 4.74 5.94 -10.34
C HIS A 24 4.63 7.39 -9.84
N ASP A 25 3.44 7.98 -9.94
CA ASP A 25 3.15 9.31 -9.40
C ASP A 25 2.81 9.14 -7.92
N ILE A 26 3.80 9.29 -7.04
CA ILE A 26 3.65 9.12 -5.60
C ILE A 26 3.59 10.50 -4.94
N THR A 27 2.42 10.86 -4.41
CA THR A 27 2.25 12.06 -3.60
C THR A 27 2.61 11.73 -2.16
N ILE A 28 3.52 12.53 -1.59
CA ILE A 28 4.01 12.34 -0.23
C ILE A 28 3.43 13.43 0.66
N ILE A 29 2.75 13.00 1.71
CA ILE A 29 2.08 13.85 2.68
C ILE A 29 2.77 13.65 4.04
N ALA A 30 3.22 14.75 4.64
CA ALA A 30 3.95 14.70 5.91
C ALA A 30 3.02 14.48 7.12
N ASN A 31 1.73 14.82 7.00
CA ASN A 31 0.75 14.57 8.06
C ASN A 31 0.31 13.11 8.10
N SER A 32 -0.19 12.70 9.27
CA SER A 32 -0.85 11.41 9.48
C SER A 32 -2.14 11.28 8.69
N LEU A 33 -2.55 10.04 8.45
CA LEU A 33 -3.80 9.69 7.79
C LEU A 33 -4.94 9.78 8.81
N THR A 34 -5.80 10.77 8.65
CA THR A 34 -6.99 11.00 9.46
C THR A 34 -8.17 11.27 8.54
N ILE A 35 -9.39 11.31 9.07
CA ILE A 35 -10.61 11.57 8.28
C ILE A 35 -10.51 12.89 7.49
N ASP A 36 -9.87 13.91 8.08
CA ASP A 36 -9.67 15.22 7.43
C ASP A 36 -8.72 15.12 6.22
N THR A 37 -7.63 14.35 6.39
CA THR A 37 -6.56 14.23 5.40
C THR A 37 -6.82 13.11 4.38
N LEU A 38 -7.86 12.30 4.61
CA LEU A 38 -8.34 11.25 3.71
C LEU A 38 -8.73 11.83 2.34
N SER A 39 -9.24 13.06 2.33
CA SER A 39 -9.57 13.84 1.13
C SER A 39 -8.39 14.03 0.16
N PHE A 40 -7.13 14.08 0.65
CA PHE A 40 -5.94 14.19 -0.21
C PHE A 40 -5.70 12.95 -1.08
N ALA A 41 -6.29 11.81 -0.74
CA ALA A 41 -6.23 10.60 -1.54
C ALA A 41 -7.11 10.66 -2.80
N ALA A 42 -7.88 11.73 -2.99
CA ALA A 42 -8.76 11.90 -4.15
C ALA A 42 -7.99 11.89 -5.48
N GLY A 43 -8.48 11.09 -6.42
CA GLY A 43 -7.86 10.91 -7.73
C GLY A 43 -6.60 10.04 -7.72
N LYS A 44 -6.28 9.38 -6.60
CA LYS A 44 -5.23 8.38 -6.48
C LYS A 44 -5.84 6.98 -6.45
N GLU A 45 -5.04 5.98 -6.80
CA GLU A 45 -5.49 4.59 -6.94
C GLU A 45 -4.94 3.69 -5.81
N ALA A 46 -3.74 4.02 -5.31
CA ALA A 46 -3.06 3.28 -4.26
C ALA A 46 -2.74 4.15 -3.03
N LEU A 47 -2.95 3.59 -1.86
CA LEU A 47 -2.52 4.13 -0.58
C LEU A 47 -1.25 3.39 -0.11
N LEU A 48 -0.26 4.15 0.32
CA LEU A 48 0.97 3.69 0.95
C LEU A 48 0.90 4.00 2.45
N VAL A 49 0.99 2.96 3.26
CA VAL A 49 0.84 3.00 4.70
C VAL A 49 2.16 2.61 5.35
N PHE A 50 2.55 3.37 6.36
CA PHE A 50 3.75 3.10 7.15
C PHE A 50 3.32 2.73 8.58
N ASN A 51 4.18 2.05 9.33
CA ASN A 51 3.90 1.37 10.61
C ASN A 51 3.21 2.19 11.71
N GLN A 52 3.03 3.48 11.53
CA GLN A 52 2.51 4.38 12.54
C GLN A 52 1.04 4.76 12.34
N ASP A 53 0.39 4.26 11.27
CA ASP A 53 -1.00 4.60 10.96
C ASP A 53 -1.91 3.37 11.00
N ASP A 54 -3.00 3.48 11.76
CA ASP A 54 -4.03 2.47 11.89
C ASP A 54 -5.17 2.68 10.88
N LEU A 55 -5.54 1.60 10.19
CA LEU A 55 -6.60 1.56 9.20
C LEU A 55 -7.75 0.71 9.71
N ASN A 56 -8.67 1.39 10.39
CA ASN A 56 -9.93 0.84 10.82
C ASN A 56 -10.93 0.75 9.66
N ALA A 57 -12.00 -0.03 9.86
CA ALA A 57 -13.07 -0.23 8.87
C ALA A 57 -13.66 1.08 8.32
N GLU A 58 -13.85 2.11 9.15
CA GLU A 58 -14.36 3.42 8.73
C GLU A 58 -13.41 4.13 7.76
N MET A 59 -12.10 4.11 8.05
CA MET A 59 -11.08 4.71 7.18
C MET A 59 -11.02 3.97 5.84
N ILE A 60 -11.08 2.64 5.86
CA ILE A 60 -11.11 1.81 4.65
C ILE A 60 -12.34 2.12 3.80
N ALA A 61 -13.53 2.26 4.41
CA ALA A 61 -14.74 2.65 3.72
C ALA A 61 -14.62 4.06 3.09
N GLY A 62 -14.05 5.02 3.83
CA GLY A 62 -13.78 6.37 3.33
C GLY A 62 -12.82 6.36 2.14
N LEU A 63 -11.70 5.64 2.24
CA LEU A 63 -10.72 5.49 1.16
C LEU A 63 -11.35 4.86 -0.09
N LYS A 64 -12.22 3.87 0.11
CA LYS A 64 -12.97 3.24 -0.99
C LYS A 64 -13.92 4.23 -1.66
N ALA A 65 -14.64 5.05 -0.89
CA ALA A 65 -15.54 6.07 -1.41
C ALA A 65 -14.79 7.13 -2.25
N ILE A 66 -13.54 7.43 -1.89
CA ILE A 66 -12.66 8.34 -2.63
C ILE A 66 -12.07 7.70 -3.91
N GLY A 67 -12.16 6.37 -4.03
CA GLY A 67 -11.74 5.64 -5.23
C GLY A 67 -10.40 4.92 -5.10
N ILE A 68 -9.84 4.82 -3.88
CA ILE A 68 -8.67 3.99 -3.62
C ILE A 68 -9.04 2.51 -3.81
N ARG A 69 -8.17 1.78 -4.49
CA ARG A 69 -8.37 0.35 -4.83
C ARG A 69 -7.30 -0.54 -4.23
N TYR A 70 -6.13 0.03 -3.96
CA TYR A 70 -4.95 -0.69 -3.53
C TYR A 70 -4.39 -0.09 -2.25
N ILE A 71 -3.94 -0.92 -1.32
CA ILE A 71 -3.30 -0.51 -0.06
C ILE A 71 -1.99 -1.29 0.04
N ALA A 72 -0.86 -0.61 0.07
CA ALA A 72 0.45 -1.20 0.28
C ALA A 72 1.03 -0.71 1.60
N THR A 73 1.44 -1.64 2.47
CA THR A 73 2.20 -1.32 3.68
C THR A 73 3.69 -1.57 3.46
N SER A 74 4.54 -0.73 4.04
CA SER A 74 6.01 -0.90 4.01
C SER A 74 6.49 -2.02 4.94
N SER A 75 5.59 -2.63 5.69
CA SER A 75 5.89 -3.58 6.75
C SER A 75 5.37 -4.96 6.44
N SER A 76 5.88 -5.93 7.19
CA SER A 76 5.46 -7.34 7.06
C SER A 76 4.23 -7.63 7.89
N GLU A 77 4.10 -6.93 9.02
CA GLU A 77 2.94 -7.00 9.89
C GLU A 77 1.80 -6.16 9.35
N THR A 78 0.59 -6.70 9.46
CA THR A 78 -0.66 -6.04 9.05
C THR A 78 -1.63 -5.89 10.21
N ASN A 79 -1.15 -5.95 11.45
CA ASN A 79 -2.01 -5.85 12.64
C ASN A 79 -2.76 -4.51 12.73
N HIS A 80 -2.17 -3.44 12.20
CA HIS A 80 -2.76 -2.09 12.10
C HIS A 80 -3.73 -1.94 10.91
N LEU A 81 -3.95 -2.99 10.12
CA LEU A 81 -4.82 -2.97 8.94
C LEU A 81 -6.00 -3.92 9.13
N ASP A 82 -7.22 -3.39 9.04
CA ASP A 82 -8.42 -4.23 9.02
C ASP A 82 -8.58 -4.91 7.64
N LEU A 83 -7.91 -6.06 7.49
CA LEU A 83 -7.92 -6.83 6.25
C LEU A 83 -9.30 -7.37 5.89
N LEU A 84 -10.18 -7.58 6.88
CA LEU A 84 -11.56 -8.03 6.67
C LEU A 84 -12.37 -6.90 6.01
N ALA A 85 -12.31 -5.70 6.58
CA ALA A 85 -12.95 -4.52 6.02
C ALA A 85 -12.40 -4.20 4.63
N ALA A 86 -11.07 -4.32 4.42
CA ALA A 86 -10.47 -4.13 3.10
C ALA A 86 -11.00 -5.17 2.08
N GLY A 87 -11.14 -6.42 2.51
CA GLY A 87 -11.73 -7.50 1.71
C GLY A 87 -13.20 -7.22 1.35
N HIS A 88 -14.02 -6.79 2.31
CA HIS A 88 -15.42 -6.41 2.09
C HIS A 88 -15.57 -5.19 1.19
N ALA A 89 -14.66 -4.21 1.30
CA ALA A 89 -14.59 -3.06 0.41
C ALA A 89 -14.07 -3.41 -1.00
N GLY A 90 -13.64 -4.65 -1.24
CA GLY A 90 -13.04 -5.09 -2.49
C GLY A 90 -11.73 -4.37 -2.81
N MET A 91 -10.98 -4.00 -1.77
CA MET A 91 -9.65 -3.39 -1.89
C MET A 91 -8.57 -4.48 -1.84
N LYS A 92 -7.47 -4.26 -2.56
CA LYS A 92 -6.34 -5.19 -2.54
C LYS A 92 -5.27 -4.69 -1.58
N VAL A 93 -4.85 -5.55 -0.67
CA VAL A 93 -3.81 -5.24 0.32
C VAL A 93 -2.53 -6.00 -0.01
N ALA A 94 -1.40 -5.29 0.03
CA ALA A 94 -0.07 -5.87 -0.07
C ALA A 94 0.82 -5.44 1.10
N ASN A 95 1.65 -6.36 1.57
CA ASN A 95 2.66 -6.11 2.58
C ASN A 95 4.08 -6.26 1.98
N VAL A 96 5.09 -5.97 2.80
CA VAL A 96 6.48 -6.28 2.47
C VAL A 96 6.87 -7.54 3.26
N PRO A 97 6.90 -8.73 2.66
CA PRO A 97 7.30 -9.94 3.37
C PRO A 97 8.75 -9.84 3.86
N LEU A 98 9.02 -10.38 5.06
CA LEU A 98 10.37 -10.56 5.60
C LEU A 98 11.09 -11.64 4.79
N LEU A 99 11.64 -11.27 3.63
CA LEU A 99 12.35 -12.20 2.76
C LEU A 99 13.84 -12.28 3.09
N ASP A 100 14.40 -11.26 3.75
CA ASP A 100 15.84 -11.17 4.02
C ASP A 100 16.13 -10.84 5.50
N VAL A 101 17.19 -11.44 6.03
CA VAL A 101 17.70 -11.25 7.40
C VAL A 101 18.24 -9.83 7.60
N ASN A 102 18.52 -9.12 6.51
CA ASN A 102 18.92 -7.72 6.53
C ASN A 102 17.69 -6.82 6.34
N GLN A 103 17.28 -6.17 7.43
CA GLN A 103 16.17 -5.22 7.49
C GLN A 103 16.49 -3.88 6.79
N ASP A 104 17.09 -3.93 5.60
CA ASP A 104 17.52 -2.73 4.91
C ASP A 104 16.29 -1.94 4.41
N PRO A 105 16.17 -0.64 4.76
CA PRO A 105 15.03 0.18 4.37
C PRO A 105 14.87 0.30 2.86
N LYS A 106 15.95 0.23 2.08
CA LYS A 106 15.90 0.25 0.61
C LYS A 106 15.13 -0.95 0.07
N SER A 107 15.47 -2.15 0.51
CA SER A 107 14.85 -3.39 0.03
C SER A 107 13.33 -3.40 0.29
N ARG A 108 12.91 -2.86 1.46
CA ARG A 108 11.49 -2.67 1.79
C ARG A 108 10.80 -1.75 0.79
N MET A 109 11.39 -0.58 0.49
CA MET A 109 10.81 0.35 -0.47
C MET A 109 10.81 -0.21 -1.90
N GLU A 110 11.85 -0.95 -2.31
CA GLU A 110 11.88 -1.63 -3.60
C GLU A 110 10.73 -2.64 -3.73
N GLN A 111 10.44 -3.39 -2.68
CA GLN A 111 9.31 -4.32 -2.65
C GLN A 111 7.96 -3.60 -2.71
N VAL A 112 7.83 -2.45 -2.03
CA VAL A 112 6.64 -1.59 -2.15
C VAL A 112 6.42 -1.17 -3.60
N ILE A 113 7.46 -0.61 -4.26
CA ILE A 113 7.35 -0.19 -5.65
C ILE A 113 7.06 -1.37 -6.58
N LYS A 114 7.64 -2.55 -6.32
CA LYS A 114 7.32 -3.78 -7.04
C LYS A 114 5.84 -4.17 -6.90
N ASN A 115 5.24 -3.98 -5.73
CA ASN A 115 3.81 -4.21 -5.53
C ASN A 115 2.97 -3.27 -6.41
N LEU A 116 3.36 -1.98 -6.46
CA LEU A 116 2.72 -0.99 -7.34
C LEU A 116 2.88 -1.33 -8.82
N ASP A 117 4.05 -1.80 -9.25
CA ASP A 117 4.33 -2.24 -10.62
C ASP A 117 3.42 -3.40 -11.05
N GLN A 118 3.27 -4.41 -10.17
CA GLN A 118 2.36 -5.53 -10.42
C GLN A 118 0.92 -5.07 -10.58
N TRP A 119 0.42 -4.20 -9.69
CA TRP A 119 -0.94 -3.68 -9.81
C TRP A 119 -1.14 -2.79 -11.03
N SER A 120 -0.16 -1.96 -11.38
CA SER A 120 -0.19 -1.15 -12.60
C SER A 120 -0.21 -2.02 -13.86
N SER A 121 0.35 -3.23 -13.79
CA SER A 121 0.33 -4.24 -14.85
C SER A 121 -0.87 -5.19 -14.78
N GLY A 122 -1.82 -4.97 -13.85
CA GLY A 122 -2.99 -5.83 -13.65
C GLY A 122 -2.70 -7.19 -13.01
N LYS A 123 -1.49 -7.42 -12.50
CA LYS A 123 -1.03 -8.66 -11.88
C LYS A 123 -1.25 -8.65 -10.36
N CYS A 124 -1.24 -9.85 -9.76
CA CYS A 124 -1.24 -10.01 -8.31
C CYS A 124 0.20 -9.86 -7.76
N VAL A 125 0.32 -9.40 -6.53
CA VAL A 125 1.60 -9.20 -5.83
C VAL A 125 2.19 -10.50 -5.25
N GLY A 126 1.52 -11.64 -5.46
CA GLY A 126 2.04 -12.96 -5.07
C GLY A 126 2.16 -13.13 -3.55
N LYS A 127 3.37 -13.47 -3.07
CA LYS A 127 3.65 -13.70 -1.64
C LYS A 127 3.46 -12.46 -0.76
N ALA A 128 3.46 -11.27 -1.35
CA ALA A 128 3.16 -10.01 -0.67
C ALA A 128 1.66 -9.75 -0.52
N CYS A 129 0.78 -10.63 -1.03
CA CYS A 129 -0.66 -10.41 -1.00
C CYS A 129 -1.25 -10.74 0.38
N CYS A 130 -1.97 -9.79 0.97
CA CYS A 130 -2.67 -9.95 2.25
C CYS A 130 -4.21 -9.89 2.09
N CYS A 131 -4.73 -10.08 0.87
CA CYS A 131 -6.16 -10.04 0.63
C CYS A 131 -6.84 -11.24 1.30
N GLN A 132 -7.78 -10.98 2.23
CA GLN A 132 -8.51 -12.06 2.93
C GLN A 132 -9.64 -12.67 2.10
N ASN A 133 -10.19 -11.95 1.11
CA ASN A 133 -11.31 -12.45 0.32
C ASN A 133 -10.97 -12.57 -1.16
N ASN A 134 -11.53 -13.60 -1.78
CA ASN A 134 -11.35 -14.12 -3.15
C ASN A 134 -10.88 -13.07 -4.18
N CYS A 135 -9.57 -12.82 -4.23
CA CYS A 135 -8.99 -11.84 -5.14
C CYS A 135 -9.11 -12.39 -6.57
N GLY A 136 -9.97 -11.80 -7.39
CA GLY A 136 -10.29 -12.22 -8.76
C GLY A 136 -9.13 -12.16 -9.77
N VAL A 137 -7.88 -12.03 -9.32
CA VAL A 137 -6.73 -12.38 -10.15
C VAL A 137 -6.60 -13.89 -10.03
N ALA A 138 -7.06 -14.61 -11.05
CA ALA A 138 -6.88 -16.06 -11.15
C ALA A 138 -5.47 -16.42 -10.66
N LYS A 139 -5.37 -17.17 -9.56
CA LYS A 139 -4.14 -17.84 -9.16
C LYS A 139 -3.80 -18.72 -10.36
N ALA A 140 -2.86 -18.27 -11.20
CA ALA A 140 -2.22 -19.14 -12.16
C ALA A 140 -1.37 -20.13 -11.34
N LEU A 141 -2.04 -21.18 -10.87
CA LEU A 141 -1.42 -22.40 -10.39
C LEU A 141 -0.59 -22.92 -11.56
N LYS A 142 0.72 -22.95 -11.37
CA LYS A 142 1.65 -23.59 -12.28
C LYS A 142 2.12 -24.88 -11.64
#